data_AF-A0A8S4R3T4-F1
#
_entry.id   AF-A0A8S4R3T4-F1
#
_cell.length_a   1.000
_cell.length_b   1.000
_cell.length_c   1.000
_cell.angle_alpha   90.00
_cell.angle_beta   90.00
_cell.angle_gamma   90.00
#
_symmetry.space_group_name_H-M   'P 1'
#
loop_
_entity.id
_entity.type
_entity.pdbx_description
1 polymer ?
#
loop_
_entity_poly.entity_id
_entity_poly.type
_entity_poly.pdbx_seq_one_letter_code
_entity_poly.pdbx_strand_id
1 'polypeptide(L)'
;MSQLHRTWKDRNISIKTKVRIDAFEMWCWRRMLRIPWTAHRTNASILRQLKITRRLSTTCLKRTLEYFGHIARRDGDNLEKIVVTGKVEGKRPRIKSALLSTPKCIRL
;
A
#
# COMPACT_ATOMS: atom_id res chain seq x y z
N MET A 1 -9.52 -14.58 7.30
CA MET A 1 -8.55 -13.63 7.90
C MET A 1 -7.12 -13.75 7.30
N SER A 2 -6.81 -14.72 6.42
CA SER A 2 -5.43 -15.03 5.97
C SER A 2 -5.07 -14.63 4.51
N GLN A 3 -6.01 -14.09 3.73
CA GLN A 3 -5.78 -13.66 2.33
C GLN A 3 -5.50 -12.15 2.21
N LEU A 4 -6.09 -11.32 3.07
CA LEU A 4 -5.86 -9.86 3.06
C LEU A 4 -4.42 -9.49 3.47
N HIS A 5 -3.82 -10.21 4.42
CA HIS A 5 -2.46 -9.90 4.89
C HIS A 5 -1.39 -10.13 3.80
N ARG A 6 -1.63 -11.06 2.85
CA ARG A 6 -0.74 -11.27 1.68
C ARG A 6 -0.88 -10.14 0.66
N THR A 7 -2.11 -9.75 0.32
CA THR A 7 -2.36 -8.73 -0.70
C THR A 7 -2.03 -7.30 -0.25
N TRP A 8 -1.96 -7.04 1.06
CA TRP A 8 -1.46 -5.78 1.62
C TRP A 8 0.08 -5.71 1.65
N LYS A 9 0.77 -6.85 1.86
CA LYS A 9 2.25 -6.91 1.88
C LYS A 9 2.86 -6.57 0.53
N ASP A 10 2.24 -7.00 -0.57
CA ASP A 10 2.74 -6.77 -1.92
C ASP A 10 2.39 -5.36 -2.48
N ARG A 11 1.43 -4.66 -1.86
CA ARG A 11 1.00 -3.32 -2.27
C ARG A 11 1.74 -2.18 -1.59
N ASN A 12 2.46 -2.46 -0.51
CA ASN A 12 3.35 -1.48 0.09
C ASN A 12 4.60 -1.35 -0.79
N ILE A 13 5.12 -0.14 -1.01
CA ILE A 13 6.32 0.07 -1.83
C ILE A 13 7.42 -0.87 -1.34
N SER A 14 7.81 -1.83 -2.20
CA SER A 14 8.81 -2.84 -1.85
C SER A 14 10.05 -2.16 -1.29
N ILE A 15 10.61 -2.73 -0.23
CA ILE A 15 11.82 -2.23 0.43
C ILE A 15 12.94 -1.99 -0.61
N LYS A 16 13.03 -2.86 -1.63
CA LYS A 16 13.97 -2.73 -2.75
C LYS A 16 13.74 -1.45 -3.57
N THR A 17 12.48 -1.12 -3.85
CA THR A 17 12.11 0.08 -4.61
C THR A 17 12.41 1.35 -3.81
N LYS A 18 12.18 1.34 -2.49
CA LYS A 18 12.55 2.46 -1.62
C LYS A 18 14.04 2.76 -1.65
N VAL A 19 14.90 1.74 -1.53
CA VAL A 19 16.36 1.91 -1.58
C VAL A 19 16.79 2.54 -2.91
N ARG A 20 16.19 2.12 -4.04
CA ARG A 20 16.48 2.69 -5.36
C ARG A 20 16.05 4.16 -5.46
N ILE A 21 14.86 4.50 -4.94
CA ILE A 21 14.36 5.88 -4.90
C ILE A 21 15.27 6.75 -4.02
N ASP A 22 15.67 6.25 -2.84
CA ASP A 22 16.54 6.99 -1.93
C ASP A 22 17.94 7.22 -2.51
N ALA A 23 18.48 6.25 -3.25
CA ALA A 23 19.74 6.37 -3.99
C ALA A 23 19.63 7.37 -5.14
N PHE A 24 18.53 7.33 -5.92
CA PHE A 24 18.25 8.31 -6.97
C PHE A 24 18.14 9.73 -6.40
N GLU A 25 17.40 9.89 -5.30
CA GLU A 25 17.27 11.15 -4.59
C GLU A 25 18.65 11.69 -4.18
N MET A 26 19.52 10.83 -3.62
CA MET A 26 20.89 11.22 -3.26
C MET A 26 21.76 11.60 -4.46
N TRP A 27 21.64 10.88 -5.57
CA TRP A 27 22.33 11.23 -6.80
C TRP A 27 21.92 12.61 -7.33
N CYS A 28 20.60 12.91 -7.32
CA CYS A 28 20.07 14.21 -7.73
C CYS A 28 20.65 15.35 -6.88
N TRP A 29 20.66 15.19 -5.55
CA TRP A 29 21.24 16.19 -4.64
C TRP A 29 22.74 16.42 -4.86
N ARG A 30 23.52 15.35 -5.05
CA ARG A 30 24.96 15.47 -5.35
C ARG A 30 25.21 16.21 -6.66
N ARG A 31 24.38 15.95 -7.68
CA ARG A 31 24.48 16.61 -8.99
C ARG A 31 24.11 18.08 -8.92
N MET A 32 23.05 18.43 -8.18
CA MET A 32 22.61 19.81 -7.96
C MET A 32 23.66 20.63 -7.21
N LEU A 33 24.27 20.05 -6.17
CA LEU A 33 25.33 20.70 -5.39
C LEU A 33 26.71 20.65 -6.07
N ARG A 34 26.81 20.03 -7.26
CA ARG A 34 28.06 19.86 -8.03
C ARG A 34 29.21 19.28 -7.20
N ILE A 35 28.90 18.35 -6.28
CA ILE A 35 29.89 17.79 -5.36
C ILE A 35 30.82 16.86 -6.14
N PRO A 36 32.13 17.13 -6.19
CA PRO A 36 33.08 16.21 -6.81
C PRO A 36 33.17 14.92 -5.98
N TRP A 37 33.36 13.79 -6.65
CA TRP A 37 33.43 12.48 -5.99
C TRP A 37 34.62 12.39 -5.00
N THR A 38 35.67 13.18 -5.22
CA THR A 38 36.87 13.30 -4.37
C THR A 38 36.60 13.93 -3.02
N ALA A 39 35.50 14.67 -2.85
CA ALA A 39 35.17 15.31 -1.58
C ALA A 39 34.71 14.32 -0.50
N HIS A 40 34.51 13.03 -0.84
CA HIS A 40 34.11 11.94 0.06
C HIS A 40 33.06 12.34 1.12
N ARG A 41 32.07 13.16 0.70
CA ARG A 41 31.04 13.68 1.61
C ARG A 41 30.05 12.58 2.00
N THR A 42 29.68 12.55 3.28
CA THR A 42 28.66 11.63 3.79
C THR A 42 27.25 12.07 3.38
N ASN A 43 26.38 11.11 3.07
CA ASN A 43 25.00 11.39 2.67
C ASN A 43 24.22 12.16 3.76
N ALA A 44 24.48 11.86 5.03
CA ALA A 44 23.88 12.56 6.16
C ALA A 44 24.26 14.05 6.21
N SER A 45 25.51 14.40 5.85
CA SER A 45 25.93 15.81 5.79
C SER A 45 25.20 16.57 4.69
N ILE A 46 25.02 15.94 3.53
CA ILE A 46 24.30 16.53 2.39
C ILE A 46 22.84 16.80 2.78
N LEU A 47 22.18 15.83 3.42
CA LEU A 47 20.80 15.99 3.88
C LEU A 47 20.64 17.10 4.92
N ARG A 48 21.59 17.21 5.85
CA ARG A 48 21.59 18.26 6.88
C ARG A 48 21.76 19.65 6.27
N GLN A 49 22.64 19.78 5.28
CA GLN A 49 22.88 21.05 4.57
C GLN A 49 21.63 21.53 3.81
N LEU A 50 20.91 20.61 3.17
CA LEU A 50 19.66 20.91 2.46
C LEU A 50 18.44 21.08 3.37
N LYS A 51 18.57 20.81 4.69
CA LYS A 51 17.49 20.85 5.69
C LYS A 51 16.23 20.07 5.25
N ILE A 52 16.42 18.94 4.56
CA ILE A 52 15.31 18.15 4.03
C ILE A 52 14.63 17.39 5.16
N THR A 53 13.39 17.77 5.46
CA THR A 53 12.54 17.11 6.47
C THR A 53 11.71 15.97 5.89
N ARG A 54 11.38 16.00 4.59
CA ARG A 54 10.56 14.99 3.91
C ARG A 54 11.29 14.41 2.70
N ARG A 55 11.50 13.09 2.71
CA ARG A 55 12.11 12.31 1.62
C ARG A 55 11.12 12.10 0.46
N LEU A 56 11.63 11.85 -0.73
CA LEU A 56 10.79 11.55 -1.89
C LEU A 56 10.03 10.24 -1.68
N SER A 57 10.70 9.23 -1.13
CA SER A 57 10.13 7.91 -0.86
C SER A 57 8.91 7.95 0.09
N THR A 58 8.89 8.88 1.05
CA THR A 58 7.74 9.05 1.96
C THR A 58 6.59 9.80 1.29
N THR A 59 6.89 10.75 0.40
CA THR A 59 5.87 11.46 -0.36
C THR A 59 5.19 10.55 -1.38
N CYS A 60 5.95 9.75 -2.12
CA CYS A 60 5.40 8.71 -3.01
C CYS A 60 4.45 7.78 -2.24
N LEU A 61 4.89 7.26 -1.09
CA LEU A 61 4.05 6.38 -0.27
C LEU A 61 2.77 7.09 0.18
N LYS A 62 2.85 8.35 0.62
CA LYS A 62 1.67 9.14 1.01
C LYS A 62 0.68 9.25 -0.15
N ARG A 63 1.14 9.58 -1.36
CA ARG A 63 0.27 9.70 -2.55
C ARG A 63 -0.37 8.37 -2.92
N THR A 64 0.38 7.27 -2.86
CA THR A 64 -0.15 5.93 -3.10
C THR A 64 -1.25 5.57 -2.10
N LEU A 65 -1.05 5.88 -0.82
CA LEU A 65 -2.05 5.63 0.22
C LEU A 65 -3.28 6.55 0.09
N GLU A 66 -3.08 7.82 -0.23
CA GLU A 66 -4.17 8.76 -0.54
C GLU A 66 -5.03 8.19 -1.68
N TYR A 67 -4.41 7.76 -2.77
CA TYR A 67 -5.08 7.15 -3.93
C TYR A 67 -5.89 5.91 -3.54
N PHE A 68 -5.28 4.97 -2.80
CA PHE A 68 -6.02 3.80 -2.32
C PHE A 68 -7.17 4.17 -1.37
N GLY A 69 -6.99 5.19 -0.53
CA GLY A 69 -8.05 5.73 0.33
C GLY A 69 -9.21 6.33 -0.48
N HIS A 70 -8.91 7.02 -1.59
CA HIS A 70 -9.93 7.52 -2.51
C HIS A 70 -10.71 6.39 -3.17
N ILE A 71 -10.04 5.34 -3.66
CA ILE A 71 -10.69 4.16 -4.24
C ILE A 71 -11.60 3.47 -3.23
N ALA A 72 -11.13 3.31 -1.98
CA ALA A 72 -11.88 2.63 -0.94
C ALA A 72 -13.18 3.37 -0.55
N ARG A 73 -13.15 4.71 -0.53
CA ARG A 73 -14.29 5.57 -0.17
C ARG A 73 -15.28 5.80 -1.30
N ARG A 74 -14.93 5.49 -2.55
CA ARG A 74 -15.82 5.69 -3.69
C ARG A 74 -16.97 4.68 -3.64
N ASP A 75 -18.19 5.17 -3.75
CA ASP A 75 -19.41 4.34 -3.84
C ASP A 75 -19.56 3.73 -5.24
N GLY A 76 -20.10 2.50 -5.28
CA GLY A 76 -20.28 1.70 -6.49
C GLY A 76 -19.13 0.74 -6.83
N ASP A 77 -19.45 -0.28 -7.62
CA ASP A 77 -18.52 -1.32 -8.09
C ASP A 77 -17.71 -0.82 -9.29
N ASN A 78 -16.82 0.13 -9.02
CA ASN A 78 -15.88 0.65 -10.01
C ASN A 78 -14.78 -0.38 -10.29
N LEU A 79 -14.36 -0.49 -11.56
CA LEU A 79 -13.30 -1.41 -11.98
C LEU A 79 -12.04 -1.31 -11.11
N GLU A 80 -11.61 -0.10 -10.80
CA GLU A 80 -10.45 0.15 -9.93
C GLU A 80 -10.61 -0.47 -8.53
N LYS A 81 -11.81 -0.39 -7.94
CA LYS A 81 -12.13 -0.97 -6.62
C LYS A 81 -12.13 -2.50 -6.67
N ILE A 82 -12.61 -3.08 -7.77
CA ILE A 82 -12.60 -4.52 -8.03
C ILE A 82 -11.15 -5.01 -8.21
N VAL A 83 -10.35 -4.34 -9.03
CA VAL A 83 -8.93 -4.67 -9.29
C VAL A 83 -8.11 -4.57 -8.00
N VAL A 84 -8.35 -3.53 -7.20
CA VAL A 84 -7.67 -3.33 -5.91
C VAL A 84 -8.14 -4.38 -4.90
N THR A 85 -9.43 -4.69 -4.79
CA THR A 85 -9.91 -5.59 -3.74
C THR A 85 -9.69 -7.07 -4.11
N GLY A 86 -9.60 -7.39 -5.40
CA GLY A 86 -9.56 -8.77 -5.90
C GLY A 86 -10.85 -9.55 -5.63
N LYS A 87 -11.92 -8.87 -5.18
CA LYS A 87 -13.26 -9.44 -5.05
C LYS A 87 -13.99 -9.18 -6.35
N VAL A 88 -14.20 -10.23 -7.12
CA VAL A 88 -15.39 -10.30 -7.99
C VAL A 88 -16.58 -10.35 -7.04
N GLU A 89 -17.53 -9.43 -7.16
CA GLU A 89 -18.84 -9.47 -6.51
C GLU A 89 -19.61 -10.72 -6.99
N GLY A 90 -19.16 -11.90 -6.55
CA GLY A 90 -19.86 -13.15 -6.75
C GLY A 90 -20.99 -13.21 -5.74
N LYS A 91 -22.24 -13.19 -6.22
CA LYS A 91 -23.43 -13.53 -5.44
C LYS A 91 -23.20 -14.93 -4.84
N ARG A 92 -22.75 -15.00 -3.59
CA ARG A 92 -22.62 -16.27 -2.87
C ARG A 92 -24.03 -16.86 -2.80
N PRO A 93 -24.32 -18.02 -3.43
CA PRO A 93 -25.64 -18.61 -3.30
C PRO A 93 -25.88 -18.86 -1.82
N ARG A 94 -26.96 -18.27 -1.30
CA ARG A 94 -27.44 -18.54 0.05
C ARG A 94 -27.88 -19.99 0.03
N ILE A 95 -27.03 -20.88 0.54
CA ILE A 95 -27.45 -22.24 0.87
C ILE A 95 -28.55 -22.06 1.92
N LYS A 96 -29.81 -22.18 1.52
CA LYS A 96 -30.92 -22.37 2.45
C LYS A 96 -30.70 -23.76 3.03
N SER A 97 -30.15 -23.83 4.23
CA SER A 97 -30.10 -25.06 5.01
C SER A 97 -31.54 -25.46 5.35
N ALA A 98 -32.18 -26.20 4.44
CA ALA A 98 -33.43 -26.90 4.71
C ALA A 98 -33.13 -28.18 5.50
N LEU A 99 -32.56 -28.06 6.70
CA LEU A 99 -32.28 -29.21 7.57
C LEU A 99 -32.34 -28.81 9.05
N LEU A 100 -33.51 -28.33 9.48
CA LEU A 100 -33.97 -28.43 10.88
C LEU A 100 -35.50 -28.48 10.89
N SER A 101 -36.05 -29.46 10.16
CA SER A 101 -37.35 -30.04 10.48
C SER A 101 -37.14 -31.17 11.47
N THR A 102 -36.94 -30.84 12.74
CA THR A 102 -37.28 -31.77 13.81
C THR A 102 -38.22 -31.04 14.77
N PRO A 103 -39.47 -31.53 14.94
CA PRO A 103 -40.32 -31.01 15.98
C PRO A 103 -39.69 -31.42 17.32
N LYS A 104 -39.25 -30.44 18.10
CA LYS A 104 -39.06 -30.67 19.55
C LYS A 104 -40.43 -31.00 20.10
N CYS A 105 -40.64 -32.26 20.46
CA CYS A 105 -41.83 -32.75 21.14
C CYS A 105 -42.18 -31.85 22.32
N ILE A 106 -43.42 -31.39 22.33
CA ILE A 106 -44.11 -30.83 23.48
C ILE A 106 -44.59 -32.02 24.31
N ARG A 107 -44.20 -32.04 25.60
CA ARG A 107 -44.98 -32.48 26.78
C ARG A 107 -45.35 -33.98 26.89
N LEU A 108 -44.67 -34.70 27.79
CA LEU A 108 -45.10 -35.05 29.16
C LEU A 108 -43.92 -35.70 29.89
#